data_AF-A0A852AZI4-F1
#
_entry.id   AF-A0A852AZI4-F1
#
_cell.length_a   1.000
_cell.length_b   1.000
_cell.length_c   1.000
_cell.angle_alpha   90.00
_cell.angle_beta   90.00
_cell.angle_gamma   90.00
#
_symmetry.space_group_name_H-M   'P 1'
#
loop_
_entity.id
_entity.type
_entity.pdbx_description
1 polymer ?
#
loop_
_entity_poly.entity_id
_entity_poly.type
_entity_poly.pdbx_seq_one_letter_code
_entity_poly.pdbx_strand_id
1 'polypeptide(L)'
;PVPTISWRRADGKQIPRKARRHRSSGLLEIPNFQQEDAGLYECVAENVRGRNVARGQLTFYAQPSWTQRISDVRAAIEERVAWECRASGRPKPSYRWLKDGEPLLPQGRVQLEQGSLTIPNVTLSDAGMYQCVAENRHGVIFASAELSVIAIGPDFSKTLLKKLTLVKVGGEVIIECKPKASPRPTYSWKKGKDILRENER
;
A
#
# COMPACT_ATOMS: atom_id res chain seq x y z
N PRO A 1 55.78 -22.01 -15.36
CA PRO A 1 55.03 -22.83 -14.38
C PRO A 1 53.54 -22.48 -14.41
N VAL A 2 52.69 -23.50 -14.39
CA VAL A 2 51.23 -23.34 -14.44
C VAL A 2 50.78 -22.59 -13.19
N PRO A 3 50.00 -21.50 -13.30
CA PRO A 3 49.51 -20.78 -12.14
C PRO A 3 48.48 -21.60 -11.37
N THR A 4 48.49 -21.47 -10.05
CA THR A 4 47.43 -22.00 -9.19
C THR A 4 46.25 -21.02 -9.19
N ILE A 5 45.03 -21.55 -9.29
CA ILE A 5 43.80 -20.76 -9.20
C ILE A 5 43.16 -21.00 -7.84
N SER A 6 42.84 -19.91 -7.14
CA SER A 6 42.09 -19.95 -5.89
C SER A 6 40.98 -18.89 -5.89
N TRP A 7 39.92 -19.19 -5.15
CA TRP A 7 38.80 -18.27 -4.96
C TRP A 7 38.75 -17.81 -3.51
N ARG A 8 38.39 -16.54 -3.31
CA ARG A 8 38.07 -15.98 -2.00
C ARG A 8 36.97 -14.92 -2.11
N ARG A 9 36.30 -14.62 -1.00
CA ARG A 9 35.42 -13.45 -0.94
C ARG A 9 36.24 -12.22 -0.56
N ALA A 10 35.97 -11.09 -1.21
CA ALA A 10 36.70 -9.84 -0.96
C ALA A 10 36.41 -9.25 0.43
N ASP A 11 35.25 -9.59 1.01
CA ASP A 11 34.84 -9.19 2.37
C ASP A 11 35.53 -10.00 3.49
N GLY A 12 36.45 -10.91 3.13
CA GLY A 12 37.15 -11.77 4.08
C GLY A 12 36.31 -12.92 4.64
N LYS A 13 35.03 -13.02 4.30
CA LYS A 13 34.19 -14.15 4.71
C LYS A 13 34.62 -15.42 4.00
N GLN A 14 34.35 -16.56 4.63
CA GLN A 14 34.59 -17.85 4.00
C GLN A 14 33.66 -18.06 2.80
N ILE A 15 34.19 -18.69 1.76
CA ILE A 15 33.34 -19.17 0.66
C ILE A 15 32.31 -20.16 1.21
N PRO A 16 31.05 -20.12 0.74
CA PRO A 16 30.01 -21.04 1.20
C PRO A 16 30.46 -22.49 1.13
N ARG A 17 30.21 -23.28 2.19
CA ARG A 17 30.64 -24.69 2.26
C ARG A 17 30.09 -25.56 1.13
N LYS A 18 28.92 -25.19 0.60
CA LYS A 18 28.27 -25.84 -0.54
C LYS A 18 28.98 -25.61 -1.87
N ALA A 19 29.90 -24.64 -1.95
CA ALA A 19 30.56 -24.29 -3.20
C ALA A 19 31.59 -25.33 -3.63
N ARG A 20 31.62 -25.63 -4.93
CA ARG A 20 32.57 -26.56 -5.56
C ARG A 20 33.60 -25.76 -6.36
N ARG A 21 34.88 -26.08 -6.18
CA ARG A 21 36.01 -25.41 -6.83
C ARG A 21 36.68 -26.38 -7.79
N HIS A 22 36.63 -26.09 -9.08
CA HIS A 22 37.21 -26.92 -10.13
C HIS A 22 38.61 -26.39 -10.46
N ARG A 23 39.64 -26.98 -9.85
CA ARG A 23 41.03 -26.49 -9.95
C ARG A 23 41.59 -26.48 -11.37
N SER A 24 41.13 -27.36 -12.25
CA SER A 24 41.57 -27.48 -13.63
C SER A 24 40.95 -26.46 -14.59
N SER A 25 39.75 -25.96 -14.30
CA SER A 25 39.03 -24.98 -15.14
C SER A 25 38.93 -23.58 -14.53
N GLY A 26 39.32 -23.43 -13.26
CA GLY A 26 39.16 -22.17 -12.51
C GLY A 26 37.72 -21.86 -12.12
N LEU A 27 36.77 -22.80 -12.32
CA LEU A 27 35.34 -22.59 -12.04
C LEU A 27 35.03 -22.64 -10.53
N LEU A 28 34.21 -21.70 -10.07
CA LEU A 28 33.54 -21.72 -8.77
C LEU A 28 32.04 -21.92 -8.98
N GLU A 29 31.52 -23.07 -8.56
CA GLU A 29 30.10 -23.39 -8.60
C GLU A 29 29.50 -23.22 -7.20
N ILE A 30 28.37 -22.51 -7.07
CA ILE A 30 27.65 -22.33 -5.80
C ILE A 30 26.22 -22.85 -5.99
N PRO A 31 25.95 -24.14 -5.72
CA PRO A 31 24.62 -24.70 -5.83
C PRO A 31 23.70 -24.13 -4.75
N ASN A 32 22.39 -24.07 -5.04
CA ASN A 32 21.37 -23.54 -4.13
C ASN A 32 21.76 -22.17 -3.54
N PHE A 33 22.01 -21.20 -4.42
CA PHE A 33 22.42 -19.85 -4.05
C PHE A 33 21.40 -19.19 -3.13
N GLN A 34 21.87 -18.60 -2.03
CA GLN A 34 21.08 -17.88 -1.04
C GLN A 34 21.55 -16.42 -0.95
N GLN A 35 20.75 -15.55 -0.34
CA GLN A 35 21.01 -14.11 -0.28
C GLN A 35 22.38 -13.79 0.35
N GLU A 36 22.79 -14.54 1.37
CA GLU A 36 24.08 -14.42 2.07
C GLU A 36 25.29 -14.80 1.22
N ASP A 37 25.08 -15.57 0.14
CA ASP A 37 26.14 -15.93 -0.80
C ASP A 37 26.51 -14.75 -1.71
N ALA A 38 25.66 -13.74 -1.82
CA ALA A 38 25.94 -12.54 -2.58
C ALA A 38 27.15 -11.80 -2.02
N GLY A 39 27.90 -11.14 -2.91
CA GLY A 39 29.13 -10.47 -2.55
C GLY A 39 30.11 -10.39 -3.70
N LEU A 40 31.24 -9.74 -3.42
CA LEU A 40 32.35 -9.63 -4.35
C LEU A 40 33.28 -10.84 -4.18
N TYR A 41 33.47 -11.59 -5.25
CA TYR A 41 34.36 -12.75 -5.30
C TYR A 41 35.61 -12.39 -6.08
N GLU A 42 36.74 -12.88 -5.59
CA GLU A 42 38.06 -12.72 -6.20
C GLU A 42 38.60 -14.07 -6.65
N CYS A 43 38.92 -14.16 -7.94
CA CYS A 43 39.68 -15.26 -8.52
C CYS A 43 41.15 -14.84 -8.57
N VAL A 44 42.00 -15.56 -7.84
CA VAL A 44 43.42 -15.27 -7.69
C VAL A 44 44.21 -16.31 -8.48
N ALA A 45 45.00 -15.85 -9.44
CA ALA A 45 45.95 -16.67 -10.20
C ALA A 45 47.37 -16.32 -9.78
N GLU A 46 48.16 -17.33 -9.38
CA GLU A 46 49.50 -17.11 -8.83
C GLU A 46 50.51 -18.15 -9.31
N ASN A 47 51.71 -17.71 -9.66
CA ASN A 47 52.87 -18.56 -9.94
C ASN A 47 54.16 -17.90 -9.39
N VAL A 48 55.31 -18.56 -9.57
CA VAL A 48 56.61 -18.04 -9.09
C VAL A 48 57.03 -16.69 -9.68
N ARG A 49 56.35 -16.21 -10.72
CA ARG A 49 56.65 -14.92 -11.38
C ARG A 49 55.67 -13.82 -10.97
N GLY A 50 54.59 -14.12 -10.26
CA GLY A 50 53.68 -13.11 -9.76
C GLY A 50 52.26 -13.60 -9.54
N ARG A 51 51.41 -12.64 -9.19
CA ARG A 51 50.02 -12.84 -8.76
C ARG A 51 49.11 -11.82 -9.44
N ASN A 52 47.97 -12.26 -9.93
CA ASN A 52 46.92 -11.39 -10.47
C ASN A 52 45.54 -11.79 -9.94
N VAL A 53 44.61 -10.84 -9.90
CA VAL A 53 43.28 -10.99 -9.30
C VAL A 53 42.19 -10.47 -10.25
N ALA A 54 41.23 -11.32 -10.57
CA ALA A 54 39.98 -10.93 -11.23
C ALA A 54 38.84 -10.84 -10.20
N ARG A 55 37.90 -9.93 -10.43
CA ARG A 55 36.78 -9.62 -9.51
C ARG A 55 35.43 -9.80 -10.20
N GLY A 56 34.48 -10.42 -9.50
CA GLY A 56 33.11 -10.59 -9.96
C GLY A 56 32.11 -10.31 -8.84
N GLN A 57 31.16 -9.42 -9.08
CA GLN A 57 30.09 -9.13 -8.13
C GLN A 57 28.91 -10.08 -8.34
N LEU A 58 28.66 -10.95 -7.36
CA LEU A 58 27.43 -11.75 -7.34
C LEU A 58 26.33 -10.94 -6.65
N THR A 59 25.17 -10.89 -7.31
CA THR A 59 23.94 -10.28 -6.79
C THR A 59 22.79 -11.27 -6.93
N PHE A 60 21.74 -11.08 -6.13
CA PHE A 60 20.52 -11.88 -6.20
C PHE A 60 19.35 -11.04 -6.70
N TYR A 61 18.34 -11.72 -7.21
CA TYR A 61 17.04 -11.15 -7.52
C TYR A 61 15.97 -11.83 -6.68
N ALA A 62 14.83 -11.16 -6.52
CA ALA A 62 13.66 -11.70 -5.83
C ALA A 62 12.40 -11.20 -6.53
N GLN A 63 11.47 -12.13 -6.77
CA GLN A 63 10.14 -11.78 -7.27
C GLN A 63 9.38 -10.96 -6.22
N PRO A 64 8.38 -10.16 -6.63
CA PRO A 64 7.54 -9.46 -5.67
C PRO A 64 6.85 -10.41 -4.70
N SER A 65 6.79 -10.06 -3.43
CA SER A 65 6.02 -10.79 -2.41
C SER A 65 5.35 -9.83 -1.44
N TRP A 66 4.06 -10.03 -1.17
CA TRP A 66 3.25 -9.16 -0.32
C TRP A 66 3.77 -9.12 1.11
N THR A 67 4.04 -7.92 1.60
CA THR A 67 4.22 -7.64 3.03
C THR A 67 2.98 -6.99 3.64
N GLN A 68 2.14 -6.34 2.83
CA GLN A 68 0.85 -5.81 3.21
C GLN A 68 -0.12 -5.90 2.03
N ARG A 69 -1.29 -6.50 2.27
CA ARG A 69 -2.38 -6.63 1.30
C ARG A 69 -3.53 -5.72 1.69
N ILE A 70 -4.32 -5.33 0.69
CA ILE A 70 -5.56 -4.59 0.88
C ILE A 70 -6.68 -5.53 1.32
N SER A 71 -7.73 -4.97 1.92
CA SER A 71 -8.91 -5.69 2.41
C SER A 71 -10.17 -4.90 2.12
N ASP A 72 -11.31 -5.57 2.10
CA ASP A 72 -12.61 -4.95 1.82
C ASP A 72 -12.91 -3.82 2.81
N VAL A 73 -13.57 -2.78 2.30
CA VAL A 73 -13.95 -1.60 3.08
C VAL A 73 -15.43 -1.29 2.82
N ARG A 74 -16.16 -1.02 3.90
CA ARG A 74 -17.51 -0.44 3.84
C ARG A 74 -17.45 0.98 4.38
N ALA A 75 -17.80 1.94 3.54
CA ALA A 75 -17.74 3.37 3.85
C ALA A 75 -19.08 4.05 3.57
N ALA A 76 -19.43 5.06 4.37
CA ALA A 76 -20.55 5.94 4.08
C ALA A 76 -20.15 7.01 3.06
N ILE A 77 -21.12 7.58 2.33
CA ILE A 77 -20.88 8.72 1.43
C ILE A 77 -20.19 9.86 2.21
N GLU A 78 -19.27 10.57 1.55
CA GLU A 78 -18.41 11.62 2.14
C GLU A 78 -17.32 11.12 3.12
N GLU A 79 -17.22 9.83 3.42
CA GLU A 79 -16.10 9.32 4.22
C GLU A 79 -14.82 9.20 3.40
N ARG A 80 -13.68 9.19 4.12
CA ARG A 80 -12.36 8.94 3.53
C ARG A 80 -12.08 7.45 3.50
N VAL A 81 -11.72 6.94 2.32
CA VAL A 81 -11.17 5.58 2.14
C VAL A 81 -9.70 5.69 1.79
N ALA A 82 -8.88 4.85 2.41
CA ALA A 82 -7.47 4.73 2.10
C ALA A 82 -7.03 3.27 2.17
N TRP A 83 -6.33 2.84 1.13
CA TRP A 83 -5.65 1.56 1.09
C TRP A 83 -4.17 1.74 0.86
N GLU A 84 -3.41 0.79 1.40
CA GLU A 84 -1.98 0.70 1.20
C GLU A 84 -1.61 -0.78 0.99
N CYS A 85 -0.93 -1.05 -0.11
CA CYS A 85 -0.30 -2.33 -0.38
C CYS A 85 1.23 -2.16 -0.37
N ARG A 86 1.94 -3.14 0.20
CA ARG A 86 3.40 -3.16 0.24
C ARG A 86 3.90 -4.52 -0.18
N ALA A 87 4.93 -4.54 -1.01
CA ALA A 87 5.60 -5.72 -1.50
C ALA A 87 7.12 -5.59 -1.36
N SER A 88 7.74 -6.67 -0.92
CA SER A 88 9.19 -6.89 -1.02
C SER A 88 9.54 -7.37 -2.43
N GLY A 89 10.79 -7.22 -2.85
CA GLY A 89 11.26 -7.68 -4.16
C GLY A 89 12.59 -7.03 -4.54
N ARG A 90 13.35 -7.68 -5.43
CA ARG A 90 14.60 -7.14 -5.97
C ARG A 90 14.67 -7.38 -7.48
N PRO A 91 14.60 -6.33 -8.31
CA PRO A 91 14.49 -4.89 -7.98
C PRO A 91 13.24 -4.51 -7.18
N LYS A 92 13.27 -3.33 -6.51
CA LYS A 92 12.12 -2.81 -5.74
C LYS A 92 10.87 -2.77 -6.64
N PRO A 93 9.74 -3.34 -6.22
CA PRO A 93 8.54 -3.35 -7.06
C PRO A 93 7.98 -1.95 -7.33
N SER A 94 7.46 -1.73 -8.54
CA SER A 94 6.56 -0.63 -8.88
C SER A 94 5.11 -1.02 -8.62
N TYR A 95 4.23 -0.02 -8.48
CA TYR A 95 2.82 -0.23 -8.16
C TYR A 95 1.91 0.45 -9.17
N ARG A 96 0.76 -0.18 -9.44
CA ARG A 96 -0.36 0.41 -10.18
C ARG A 96 -1.68 -0.09 -9.60
N TRP A 97 -2.74 0.67 -9.84
CA TRP A 97 -4.08 0.38 -9.34
C TRP A 97 -5.03 0.12 -10.50
N LEU A 98 -6.01 -0.74 -10.26
CA LEU A 98 -7.16 -0.92 -11.13
C LEU A 98 -8.45 -0.75 -10.34
N LYS A 99 -9.48 -0.25 -11.00
CA LYS A 99 -10.87 -0.26 -10.53
C LYS A 99 -11.70 -1.01 -11.58
N ASP A 100 -12.39 -2.05 -11.15
CA ASP A 100 -13.27 -2.88 -11.98
C ASP A 100 -12.58 -3.43 -13.25
N GLY A 101 -11.28 -3.76 -13.11
CA GLY A 101 -10.46 -4.31 -14.21
C GLY A 101 -9.76 -3.26 -15.07
N GLU A 102 -10.08 -1.98 -14.92
CA GLU A 102 -9.49 -0.89 -15.71
C GLU A 102 -8.41 -0.12 -14.94
N PRO A 103 -7.33 0.37 -15.60
CA PRO A 103 -6.31 1.17 -14.94
C PRO A 103 -6.90 2.40 -14.24
N LEU A 104 -6.67 2.52 -12.93
CA LEU A 104 -7.08 3.68 -12.16
C LEU A 104 -5.98 4.74 -12.25
N LEU A 105 -6.33 5.90 -12.81
CA LEU A 105 -5.43 7.05 -12.92
C LEU A 105 -5.74 8.08 -11.84
N PRO A 106 -4.74 8.86 -11.39
CA PRO A 106 -4.97 9.94 -10.44
C PRO A 106 -5.78 11.06 -11.12
N GLN A 107 -7.07 11.14 -10.81
CA GLN A 107 -7.97 12.14 -11.35
C GLN A 107 -8.98 12.62 -10.30
N GLY A 108 -9.21 13.93 -10.25
CA GLY A 108 -10.18 14.54 -9.35
C GLY A 108 -9.84 14.28 -7.88
N ARG A 109 -10.66 13.46 -7.21
CA ARG A 109 -10.52 13.11 -5.78
C ARG A 109 -9.57 11.95 -5.51
N VAL A 110 -9.23 11.16 -6.54
CA VAL A 110 -8.42 9.95 -6.40
C VAL A 110 -6.94 10.31 -6.32
N GLN A 111 -6.30 9.92 -5.23
CA GLN A 111 -4.87 10.17 -4.96
C GLN A 111 -4.12 8.84 -4.96
N LEU A 112 -3.05 8.73 -5.74
CA LEU A 112 -2.22 7.53 -5.87
C LEU A 112 -0.75 7.85 -5.56
N GLU A 113 -0.14 7.08 -4.66
CA GLU A 113 1.27 7.24 -4.29
C GLU A 113 1.89 5.90 -3.88
N GLN A 114 2.86 5.40 -4.64
CA GLN A 114 3.66 4.18 -4.32
C GLN A 114 2.89 3.05 -3.59
N GLY A 115 1.86 2.49 -4.22
CA GLY A 115 1.06 1.41 -3.63
C GLY A 115 -0.04 1.88 -2.68
N SER A 116 -0.20 3.18 -2.47
CA SER A 116 -1.31 3.79 -1.73
C SER A 116 -2.35 4.36 -2.66
N LEU A 117 -3.63 4.21 -2.28
CA LEU A 117 -4.80 4.80 -2.92
C LEU A 117 -5.63 5.49 -1.83
N THR A 118 -5.95 6.77 -2.01
CA THR A 118 -6.83 7.53 -1.13
C THR A 118 -7.97 8.19 -1.91
N ILE A 119 -9.18 8.11 -1.35
CA ILE A 119 -10.39 8.79 -1.83
C ILE A 119 -10.99 9.56 -0.63
N PRO A 120 -10.81 10.90 -0.53
CA PRO A 120 -11.18 11.67 0.67
C PRO A 120 -12.67 11.76 0.98
N ASN A 121 -13.53 11.81 -0.05
CA ASN A 121 -14.98 11.96 0.08
C ASN A 121 -15.65 10.99 -0.88
N VAL A 122 -15.88 9.75 -0.47
CA VAL A 122 -16.41 8.72 -1.38
C VAL A 122 -17.83 9.03 -1.84
N THR A 123 -18.14 8.68 -3.09
CA THR A 123 -19.47 8.72 -3.70
C THR A 123 -19.91 7.32 -4.09
N LEU A 124 -21.20 7.13 -4.38
CA LEU A 124 -21.71 5.80 -4.80
C LEU A 124 -20.99 5.24 -6.04
N SER A 125 -20.52 6.11 -6.94
CA SER A 125 -19.74 5.72 -8.12
C SER A 125 -18.35 5.16 -7.80
N ASP A 126 -17.84 5.44 -6.60
CA ASP A 126 -16.52 4.95 -6.18
C ASP A 126 -16.59 3.48 -5.74
N ALA A 127 -17.80 2.93 -5.51
CA ALA A 127 -17.97 1.51 -5.23
C ALA A 127 -17.45 0.63 -6.37
N GLY A 128 -16.98 -0.57 -6.03
CA GLY A 128 -16.45 -1.54 -6.99
C GLY A 128 -15.27 -2.33 -6.45
N MET A 129 -14.65 -3.11 -7.35
CA MET A 129 -13.49 -3.94 -7.05
C MET A 129 -12.20 -3.20 -7.35
N TYR A 130 -11.38 -3.00 -6.33
CA TYR A 130 -10.07 -2.37 -6.46
C TYR A 130 -8.98 -3.42 -6.43
N GLN A 131 -7.96 -3.24 -7.26
CA GLN A 131 -6.81 -4.14 -7.32
C GLN A 131 -5.52 -3.34 -7.26
N CYS A 132 -4.69 -3.62 -6.26
CA CYS A 132 -3.30 -3.18 -6.26
C CYS A 132 -2.44 -4.23 -6.95
N VAL A 133 -1.61 -3.80 -7.89
CA VAL A 133 -0.64 -4.64 -8.59
C VAL A 133 0.76 -4.16 -8.23
N ALA A 134 1.63 -5.10 -7.83
CA ALA A 134 3.04 -4.88 -7.60
C ALA A 134 3.87 -5.72 -8.58
N GLU A 135 4.85 -5.10 -9.24
CA GLU A 135 5.64 -5.77 -10.28
C GLU A 135 7.11 -5.38 -10.25
N ASN A 136 7.96 -6.32 -10.65
CA ASN A 136 9.32 -6.04 -11.07
C ASN A 136 9.66 -6.91 -12.30
N ARG A 137 10.86 -6.75 -12.87
CA ARG A 137 11.29 -7.51 -14.06
C ARG A 137 11.32 -9.04 -13.90
N HIS A 138 11.12 -9.56 -12.68
CA HIS A 138 11.14 -10.99 -12.37
C HIS A 138 9.76 -11.55 -12.01
N GLY A 139 8.73 -10.72 -11.84
CA GLY A 139 7.38 -11.20 -11.52
C GLY A 139 6.36 -10.10 -11.25
N VAL A 140 5.09 -10.51 -11.17
CA VAL A 140 3.93 -9.66 -10.93
C VAL A 140 3.03 -10.34 -9.90
N ILE A 141 2.53 -9.59 -8.93
CA ILE A 141 1.53 -10.04 -7.96
C ILE A 141 0.41 -9.01 -7.83
N PHE A 142 -0.78 -9.46 -7.44
CA PHE A 142 -1.93 -8.57 -7.20
C PHE A 142 -2.67 -8.94 -5.90
N ALA A 143 -3.40 -7.96 -5.37
CA ALA A 143 -4.33 -8.11 -4.25
C ALA A 143 -5.58 -7.28 -4.56
N SER A 144 -6.75 -7.85 -4.28
CA SER A 144 -8.05 -7.25 -4.58
C SER A 144 -8.86 -7.00 -3.32
N ALA A 145 -9.67 -5.95 -3.32
CA ALA A 145 -10.61 -5.62 -2.25
C ALA A 145 -11.86 -4.93 -2.83
N GLU A 146 -13.00 -5.18 -2.20
CA GLU A 146 -14.26 -4.52 -2.53
C GLU A 146 -14.43 -3.21 -1.73
N LEU A 147 -14.85 -2.14 -2.41
CA LEU A 147 -15.39 -0.94 -1.77
C LEU A 147 -16.92 -0.95 -1.85
N SER A 148 -17.55 -1.13 -0.69
CA SER A 148 -18.99 -0.92 -0.51
C SER A 148 -19.25 0.51 -0.03
N VAL A 149 -19.93 1.33 -0.84
CA VAL A 149 -20.35 2.69 -0.43
C VAL A 149 -21.83 2.70 -0.08
N ILE A 150 -22.19 3.20 1.11
CA ILE A 150 -23.56 3.22 1.61
C ILE A 150 -24.06 4.63 1.93
N ALA A 151 -25.36 4.85 1.73
CA ALA A 151 -26.06 5.98 2.34
C ALA A 151 -26.59 5.57 3.72
N ILE A 152 -26.53 6.48 4.69
CA ILE A 152 -27.07 6.33 6.03
C ILE A 152 -28.23 7.31 6.17
N GLY A 153 -29.44 6.78 6.36
CA GLY A 153 -30.63 7.60 6.60
C GLY A 153 -30.53 8.40 7.91
N PRO A 154 -31.25 9.54 8.03
CA PRO A 154 -31.25 10.34 9.26
C PRO A 154 -31.72 9.54 10.48
N ASP A 155 -30.86 9.45 11.48
CA ASP A 155 -31.14 8.81 12.76
C ASP A 155 -30.97 9.79 13.93
N PHE A 156 -32.03 9.90 14.74
CA PHE A 156 -32.10 10.71 15.95
C PHE A 156 -31.97 9.90 17.24
N SER A 157 -31.76 8.58 17.16
CA SER A 157 -31.70 7.68 18.33
C SER A 157 -30.71 8.15 19.40
N LYS A 158 -29.64 8.86 19.00
CA LYS A 158 -28.62 9.45 19.88
C LYS A 158 -28.76 10.97 20.06
N THR A 159 -29.69 11.61 19.36
CA THR A 159 -29.90 13.06 19.38
C THR A 159 -31.00 13.40 20.38
N LEU A 160 -30.59 13.82 21.58
CA LEU A 160 -31.51 14.30 22.59
C LEU A 160 -32.02 15.70 22.21
N LEU A 161 -33.18 15.78 21.58
CA LEU A 161 -34.00 16.98 21.71
C LEU A 161 -34.41 17.06 23.18
N LYS A 162 -33.91 18.05 23.93
CA LYS A 162 -34.32 18.28 25.31
C LYS A 162 -35.84 18.40 25.33
N LYS A 163 -36.52 17.38 25.87
CA LYS A 163 -37.99 17.24 25.81
C LYS A 163 -38.73 18.44 26.40
N LEU A 164 -38.10 19.20 27.29
CA LEU A 164 -38.64 20.40 27.92
C LEU A 164 -37.53 21.45 28.07
N THR A 165 -37.63 22.55 27.33
CA THR A 165 -36.84 23.75 27.60
C THR A 165 -37.78 24.79 28.20
N LEU A 166 -37.69 24.99 29.53
CA LEU A 166 -38.34 26.11 30.21
C LEU A 166 -37.53 27.37 29.90
N VAL A 167 -38.12 28.28 29.12
CA VAL A 167 -37.47 29.54 28.70
C VAL A 167 -38.22 30.68 29.36
N LYS A 168 -37.50 31.61 29.99
CA LYS A 168 -38.08 32.82 30.56
C LYS A 168 -38.68 33.68 29.44
N VAL A 169 -39.81 34.34 29.68
CA VAL A 169 -40.37 35.33 28.74
C VAL A 169 -39.33 36.41 28.44
N GLY A 170 -39.09 36.67 27.15
CA GLY A 170 -38.02 37.57 26.68
C GLY A 170 -36.61 36.94 26.66
N GLY A 171 -36.47 35.68 27.05
CA GLY A 171 -35.23 34.90 26.93
C GLY A 171 -35.07 34.28 25.54
N GLU A 172 -33.82 33.94 25.21
CA GLU A 172 -33.46 33.28 23.97
C GLU A 172 -33.42 31.75 24.13
N VAL A 173 -33.80 31.03 23.08
CA VAL A 173 -33.71 29.57 23.03
C VAL A 173 -33.13 29.09 21.71
N ILE A 174 -32.16 28.19 21.78
CA ILE A 174 -31.56 27.52 20.64
C ILE A 174 -31.98 26.05 20.69
N ILE A 175 -32.69 25.61 19.64
CA ILE A 175 -33.08 24.21 19.48
C ILE A 175 -32.19 23.62 18.40
N GLU A 176 -31.32 22.70 18.80
CA GLU A 176 -30.39 22.05 17.89
C GLU A 176 -30.92 20.68 17.45
N CYS A 177 -30.85 20.43 16.14
CA CYS A 177 -31.23 19.17 15.52
C CYS A 177 -30.02 18.66 14.73
N LYS A 178 -29.42 17.55 15.17
CA LYS A 178 -28.23 16.94 14.55
C LYS A 178 -28.42 15.43 14.42
N PRO A 179 -29.11 14.92 13.38
CA PRO A 179 -29.18 13.49 13.13
C PRO A 179 -27.83 12.95 12.66
N LYS A 180 -27.59 11.66 12.89
CA LYS A 180 -26.56 10.93 12.15
C LYS A 180 -27.11 10.63 10.75
N ALA A 181 -26.47 11.15 9.71
CA ALA A 181 -26.85 10.89 8.32
C ALA A 181 -25.63 11.01 7.40
N SER A 182 -25.67 10.27 6.29
CA SER A 182 -24.72 10.39 5.18
C SER A 182 -25.48 10.10 3.87
N PRO A 183 -25.52 11.03 2.90
CA PRO A 183 -24.87 12.34 2.89
C PRO A 183 -25.47 13.29 3.94
N ARG A 184 -24.88 14.49 4.09
CA ARG A 184 -25.41 15.49 5.03
C ARG A 184 -26.88 15.80 4.71
N PRO A 185 -27.76 15.87 5.73
CA PRO A 185 -29.17 16.08 5.51
C PRO A 185 -29.47 17.56 5.27
N THR A 186 -30.59 17.84 4.61
CA THR A 186 -31.21 19.16 4.59
C THR A 186 -32.17 19.33 5.76
N TYR A 187 -32.30 20.54 6.29
CA TYR A 187 -33.16 20.83 7.44
C TYR A 187 -34.40 21.64 7.03
N SER A 188 -35.52 21.35 7.67
CA SER A 188 -36.76 22.13 7.58
C SER A 188 -37.43 22.15 8.95
N TRP A 189 -37.93 23.30 9.37
CA TRP A 189 -38.52 23.47 10.70
C TRP A 189 -40.03 23.71 10.59
N LYS A 190 -40.79 23.21 11.58
CA LYS A 190 -42.22 23.46 11.69
C LYS A 190 -42.62 23.72 13.13
N LYS A 191 -43.59 24.60 13.33
CA LYS A 191 -44.24 24.83 14.63
C LYS A 191 -45.72 24.47 14.49
N GLY A 192 -46.12 23.35 15.07
CA GLY A 192 -47.47 22.81 14.85
C GLY A 192 -47.70 22.45 13.38
N LYS A 193 -48.56 23.21 12.69
CA LYS A 193 -48.88 23.03 11.26
C LYS A 193 -48.10 23.99 10.34
N ASP A 194 -47.50 25.03 10.88
CA ASP A 194 -46.84 26.08 10.10
C ASP A 194 -45.39 25.71 9.82
N ILE A 195 -44.98 25.83 8.56
CA ILE A 195 -43.58 25.68 8.14
C ILE A 195 -42.87 26.98 8.49
N LEU A 196 -41.80 26.88 9.28
CA LEU A 196 -40.96 28.02 9.61
C LEU A 196 -39.98 28.25 8.47
N ARG A 197 -40.07 29.40 7.82
CA ARG A 197 -39.12 29.78 6.77
C ARG A 197 -37.87 30.40 7.39
N GLU A 198 -36.78 30.29 6.67
CA GLU A 198 -35.51 30.90 7.06
C GLU A 198 -35.71 32.43 7.18
N ASN A 199 -35.36 33.01 8.34
CA ASN A 199 -35.48 34.44 8.67
C ASN A 199 -36.90 34.99 8.92
N GLU A 200 -37.90 34.17 9.24
CA GLU A 200 -39.17 34.68 9.80
C GLU A 200 -38.93 35.20 11.22
N ARG A 201 -38.94 36.54 11.36
CA ARG A 201 -38.86 37.28 12.63
C ARG A 201 -40.23 37.35 13.30
#